data_AF-A0AAD2P0I1-F1
#
_entry.id   AF-A0AAD2P0I1-F1
#
_cell.length_a   1.000
_cell.length_b   1.000
_cell.length_c   1.000
_cell.angle_alpha   90.00
_cell.angle_beta   90.00
_cell.angle_gamma   90.00
#
_symmetry.space_group_name_H-M   'P 1'
#
loop_
_entity.id
_entity.type
_entity.pdbx_description
1 polymer ?
#
loop_
_entity_poly.entity_id
_entity_poly.type
_entity_poly.pdbx_seq_one_letter_code
_entity_poly.pdbx_strand_id
1 'polypeptide(L)'
;CHEGPHDLVDARMWMINRDGTNERKVHEHQLGESCTHEFWIPDGSALAYVSYMKGQQQRYIRKYNPDTDEDSLVMEMPACSHLMSNHNGILYVGDGSGSPVDVKDTCSYKIENDPWIYILSSKNKKIHKLVKHNSSWRVQKGDRQVTHPHPSFSPDNKYVLYSCDAEGEPALYMAKIPEEILTQQ
;
A
#
# COMPACT_ATOMS: atom_id res chain seq x y z
N CYS A 1 9.75 3.90 1.30
CA CYS A 1 8.91 5.12 1.43
C CYS A 1 9.51 6.07 2.47
N HIS A 2 9.36 7.39 2.30
CA HIS A 2 9.70 8.40 3.33
C HIS A 2 8.41 9.19 3.62
N GLU A 3 7.83 9.00 4.78
CA GLU A 3 6.42 9.38 5.03
C GLU A 3 6.24 10.75 5.68
N GLY A 4 7.33 11.47 5.95
CA GLY A 4 7.29 12.76 6.62
C GLY A 4 6.78 12.66 8.07
N PRO A 5 6.88 13.74 8.86
CA PRO A 5 6.40 13.74 10.24
C PRO A 5 4.87 13.87 10.28
N HIS A 6 4.16 12.75 10.43
CA HIS A 6 2.70 12.68 10.52
C HIS A 6 2.11 13.62 11.59
N ASP A 7 2.84 13.82 12.67
CA ASP A 7 2.48 14.64 13.84
C ASP A 7 2.74 16.15 13.66
N LEU A 8 3.31 16.58 12.51
CA LEU A 8 3.58 17.99 12.20
C LEU A 8 2.80 18.50 10.97
N VAL A 9 1.88 17.70 10.43
CA VAL A 9 1.06 18.08 9.26
C VAL A 9 -0.44 17.91 9.57
N ASP A 10 -1.24 18.93 9.25
CA ASP A 10 -2.69 18.91 9.48
C ASP A 10 -3.42 17.95 8.53
N ALA A 11 -2.88 17.79 7.31
CA ALA A 11 -3.36 16.81 6.32
C ALA A 11 -2.22 16.46 5.36
N ARG A 12 -2.13 15.17 4.99
CA ARG A 12 -1.12 14.69 4.04
C ARG A 12 -1.56 14.82 2.58
N MET A 13 -2.83 14.58 2.31
CA MET A 13 -3.35 14.39 0.95
C MET A 13 -4.20 15.60 0.55
N TRP A 14 -3.89 16.16 -0.62
CA TRP A 14 -4.50 17.37 -1.15
C TRP A 14 -4.85 17.20 -2.62
N MET A 15 -5.87 17.91 -3.07
CA MET A 15 -6.26 18.07 -4.46
C MET A 15 -6.17 19.54 -4.85
N ILE A 16 -5.77 19.79 -6.09
CA ILE A 16 -5.81 21.13 -6.71
C ILE A 16 -6.13 20.96 -8.19
N ASN A 17 -6.92 21.88 -8.75
CA ASN A 17 -7.15 21.91 -10.18
C ASN A 17 -5.84 22.27 -10.91
N ARG A 18 -5.73 21.83 -12.18
CA ARG A 18 -4.54 22.12 -13.01
C ARG A 18 -4.28 23.63 -13.19
N ASP A 19 -5.32 24.45 -13.13
CA ASP A 19 -5.22 25.91 -13.22
C ASP A 19 -4.85 26.60 -11.90
N GLY A 20 -4.63 25.83 -10.83
CA GLY A 20 -4.28 26.33 -9.50
C GLY A 20 -5.48 26.66 -8.61
N THR A 21 -6.71 26.44 -9.07
CA THR A 21 -7.92 26.67 -8.27
C THR A 21 -8.34 25.45 -7.46
N ASN A 22 -9.31 25.62 -6.56
CA ASN A 22 -9.98 24.53 -5.83
C ASN A 22 -9.03 23.63 -5.03
N GLU A 23 -8.07 24.25 -4.35
CA GLU A 23 -7.24 23.58 -3.35
C GLU A 23 -8.11 23.07 -2.21
N ARG A 24 -8.06 21.76 -1.95
CA ARG A 24 -8.81 21.12 -0.88
C ARG A 24 -8.11 19.89 -0.35
N LYS A 25 -8.37 19.54 0.90
CA LYS A 25 -7.91 18.30 1.51
C LYS A 25 -8.72 17.13 0.92
N VAL A 26 -8.04 16.00 0.73
CA VAL A 26 -8.69 14.72 0.37
C VAL A 26 -9.44 14.14 1.57
N HIS A 27 -8.86 14.28 2.76
CA HIS A 27 -9.37 13.70 3.99
C HIS A 27 -9.05 14.62 5.16
N GLU A 28 -10.04 14.86 6.03
CA GLU A 28 -9.81 15.56 7.29
C GLU A 28 -9.40 14.52 8.35
N HIS A 29 -8.15 14.60 8.80
CA HIS A 29 -7.60 13.61 9.72
C HIS A 29 -8.32 13.66 11.08
N GLN A 30 -8.69 12.50 11.60
CA GLN A 30 -9.13 12.37 12.99
C GLN A 30 -7.92 12.51 13.94
N LEU A 31 -8.18 12.87 15.20
CA LEU A 31 -7.13 12.96 16.21
C LEU A 31 -6.43 11.60 16.39
N GLY A 32 -5.14 11.56 16.10
CA GLY A 32 -4.33 10.34 16.16
C GLY A 32 -4.43 9.44 14.92
N GLU A 33 -5.12 9.88 13.86
CA GLU A 33 -5.10 9.24 12.56
C GLU A 33 -3.82 9.59 11.79
N SER A 34 -3.31 8.63 11.03
CA SER A 34 -2.26 8.84 10.04
C SER A 34 -2.72 8.27 8.71
N CYS A 35 -2.55 9.06 7.65
CA CYS A 35 -2.84 8.66 6.29
C CYS A 35 -1.54 8.56 5.50
N THR A 36 -1.43 7.58 4.61
CA THR A 36 -0.21 7.31 3.82
C THR A 36 -0.52 6.43 2.61
N HIS A 37 0.52 6.09 1.84
CA HIS A 37 0.48 5.21 0.67
C HIS A 37 -0.60 5.61 -0.34
N GLU A 38 -0.76 6.92 -0.55
CA GLU A 38 -1.70 7.49 -1.49
C GLU A 38 -1.26 7.23 -2.94
N PHE A 39 -2.20 6.78 -3.78
CA PHE A 39 -1.99 6.58 -5.22
C PHE A 39 -3.31 6.70 -5.98
N TRP A 40 -3.24 7.13 -7.25
CA TRP A 40 -4.39 7.10 -8.13
C TRP A 40 -4.67 5.67 -8.58
N ILE A 41 -5.94 5.25 -8.50
CA ILE A 41 -6.37 4.05 -9.22
C ILE A 41 -6.09 4.29 -10.71
N PRO A 42 -5.52 3.32 -11.46
CA PRO A 42 -5.01 3.58 -12.81
C PRO A 42 -6.05 4.05 -13.84
N ASP A 43 -7.34 3.76 -13.64
CA ASP A 43 -8.43 4.28 -14.48
C ASP A 43 -8.83 5.73 -14.16
N GLY A 44 -8.25 6.32 -13.12
CA GLY A 44 -8.54 7.68 -12.65
C GLY A 44 -9.81 7.82 -11.82
N SER A 45 -10.50 6.73 -11.50
CA SER A 45 -11.82 6.77 -10.83
C SER A 45 -11.77 7.29 -9.39
N ALA A 46 -10.67 7.07 -8.67
CA ALA A 46 -10.48 7.54 -7.31
C ALA A 46 -9.00 7.56 -6.91
N LEU A 47 -8.69 8.35 -5.88
CA LEU A 47 -7.44 8.25 -5.12
C LEU A 47 -7.62 7.19 -4.03
N ALA A 48 -6.77 6.17 -4.02
CA ALA A 48 -6.72 5.19 -2.93
C ALA A 48 -5.60 5.55 -1.95
N TYR A 49 -5.80 5.24 -0.66
CA TYR A 49 -4.80 5.47 0.37
C TYR A 49 -5.01 4.53 1.56
N VAL A 50 -4.06 4.54 2.50
CA VAL A 50 -4.11 3.77 3.74
C VAL A 50 -4.26 4.71 4.93
N SER A 51 -5.18 4.38 5.83
CA SER A 51 -5.37 5.05 7.12
C SER A 51 -5.20 4.08 8.28
N TYR A 52 -4.63 4.55 9.38
CA TYR A 52 -4.54 3.83 10.65
C TYR A 52 -4.55 4.79 11.85
N MET A 53 -4.96 4.28 13.01
CA MET A 53 -5.04 5.05 14.25
C MET A 53 -3.88 4.72 15.18
N LYS A 54 -3.34 5.75 15.83
CA LYS A 54 -2.31 5.60 16.87
C LYS A 54 -2.77 4.61 17.95
N GLY A 55 -1.92 3.63 18.24
CA GLY A 55 -2.21 2.57 19.23
C GLY A 55 -3.08 1.43 18.72
N GLN A 56 -3.50 1.45 17.44
CA GLN A 56 -4.19 0.34 16.79
C GLN A 56 -3.25 -0.35 15.79
N GLN A 57 -3.40 -1.66 15.64
CA GLN A 57 -2.62 -2.43 14.66
C GLN A 57 -3.29 -2.49 13.29
N GLN A 58 -4.61 -2.28 13.28
CA GLN A 58 -5.44 -2.34 12.08
C GLN A 58 -5.07 -1.20 11.12
N ARG A 59 -5.08 -1.53 9.83
CA ARG A 59 -4.90 -0.59 8.73
C ARG A 59 -6.05 -0.74 7.77
N TYR A 60 -6.43 0.37 7.16
CA TYR A 60 -7.61 0.42 6.32
C TYR A 60 -7.26 1.03 4.97
N ILE A 61 -7.69 0.37 3.90
CA ILE A 61 -7.71 0.94 2.56
C ILE A 61 -8.94 1.84 2.47
N ARG A 62 -8.74 3.07 2.00
CA ARG A 62 -9.78 4.06 1.72
C ARG A 62 -9.71 4.51 0.27
N LYS A 63 -10.82 5.06 -0.22
CA LYS A 63 -10.93 5.67 -1.55
C LYS A 63 -11.59 7.02 -1.44
N TYR A 64 -11.00 8.00 -2.10
CA TYR A 64 -11.56 9.32 -2.31
C TYR A 64 -11.91 9.53 -3.78
N ASN A 65 -13.18 9.83 -4.06
CA ASN A 65 -13.66 10.20 -5.39
C ASN A 65 -13.52 11.72 -5.59
N PRO A 66 -12.66 12.19 -6.52
CA PRO A 66 -12.40 13.61 -6.72
C PRO A 66 -13.58 14.38 -7.31
N ASP A 67 -14.49 13.71 -8.01
CA ASP A 67 -15.63 14.33 -8.70
C ASP A 67 -16.82 14.53 -7.75
N THR A 68 -17.03 13.59 -6.81
CA THR A 68 -18.12 13.65 -5.84
C THR A 68 -17.70 14.17 -4.46
N ASP A 69 -16.40 14.37 -4.24
CA ASP A 69 -15.82 14.74 -2.94
C ASP A 69 -16.12 13.71 -1.83
N GLU A 70 -16.28 12.44 -2.21
CA GLU A 70 -16.64 11.36 -1.29
C GLU A 70 -15.40 10.54 -0.88
N ASP A 71 -15.14 10.50 0.43
CA ASP A 71 -14.21 9.53 1.04
C ASP A 71 -14.97 8.34 1.65
N SER A 72 -14.52 7.13 1.31
CA SER A 72 -15.14 5.88 1.73
C SER A 72 -14.11 4.83 2.19
N LEU A 73 -14.48 4.11 3.25
CA LEU A 73 -13.74 2.93 3.70
C LEU A 73 -13.92 1.78 2.71
N VAL A 74 -12.82 1.21 2.22
CA VAL A 74 -12.86 0.03 1.35
C VAL A 74 -12.79 -1.25 2.18
N MET A 75 -11.68 -1.51 2.87
CA MET A 75 -11.48 -2.74 3.64
C MET A 75 -10.30 -2.62 4.60
N GLU A 76 -10.23 -3.50 5.59
CA GLU A 76 -9.02 -3.72 6.37
C GLU A 76 -7.94 -4.40 5.52
N MET A 77 -6.66 -4.10 5.79
CA MET A 77 -5.51 -4.69 5.11
C MET A 77 -4.45 -5.17 6.11
N PRO A 78 -3.64 -6.19 5.76
CA PRO A 78 -2.47 -6.54 6.55
C PRO A 78 -1.43 -5.41 6.51
N ALA A 79 -0.50 -5.40 7.46
CA ALA A 79 0.62 -4.46 7.46
C ALA A 79 1.50 -4.71 6.23
N CYS A 80 1.39 -3.82 5.25
CA CYS A 80 2.22 -3.77 4.07
C CYS A 80 2.98 -2.45 4.02
N SER A 81 4.15 -2.43 3.39
CA SER A 81 4.95 -1.21 3.20
C SER A 81 4.51 -0.37 2.01
N HIS A 82 3.89 -1.01 1.01
CA HIS A 82 3.33 -0.39 -0.18
C HIS A 82 2.03 -1.08 -0.55
N LEU A 83 1.21 -0.35 -1.29
CA LEU A 83 -0.08 -0.79 -1.80
C LEU A 83 -0.22 -0.28 -3.24
N MET A 84 -0.75 -1.13 -4.12
CA MET A 84 -1.12 -0.75 -5.48
C MET A 84 -2.40 -1.48 -5.89
N SER A 85 -3.17 -0.92 -6.83
CA SER A 85 -4.34 -1.58 -7.38
C SER A 85 -4.15 -2.08 -8.81
N ASN A 86 -5.04 -2.98 -9.25
CA ASN A 86 -5.26 -3.21 -10.67
C ASN A 86 -5.97 -2.00 -11.32
N HIS A 87 -6.17 -2.05 -12.64
CA HIS A 87 -6.64 -0.91 -13.44
C HIS A 87 -7.92 -0.25 -12.90
N ASN A 88 -8.90 -1.04 -12.45
CA ASN A 88 -10.20 -0.56 -11.99
C ASN A 88 -10.36 -0.51 -10.46
N GLY A 89 -9.29 -0.79 -9.70
CA GLY A 89 -9.32 -0.72 -8.24
C GLY A 89 -10.21 -1.76 -7.56
N ILE A 90 -10.44 -2.91 -8.20
CA ILE A 90 -11.14 -4.07 -7.60
C ILE A 90 -10.16 -4.97 -6.85
N LEU A 91 -8.96 -5.15 -7.41
CA LEU A 91 -7.88 -5.89 -6.78
C LEU A 91 -6.79 -4.95 -6.29
N TYR A 92 -6.21 -5.29 -5.14
CA TYR A 92 -5.04 -4.62 -4.58
C TYR A 92 -3.93 -5.64 -4.35
N VAL A 93 -2.71 -5.17 -4.40
CA VAL A 93 -1.51 -5.93 -4.08
C VAL A 93 -0.69 -5.15 -3.06
N GLY A 94 -0.22 -5.84 -2.02
CA GLY A 94 0.61 -5.26 -0.97
C GLY A 94 1.79 -6.16 -0.64
N ASP A 95 2.93 -5.55 -0.31
CA ASP A 95 4.12 -6.23 0.17
C ASP A 95 4.14 -6.25 1.68
N GLY A 96 3.86 -7.42 2.26
CA GLY A 96 3.91 -7.67 3.68
C GLY A 96 5.20 -7.13 4.27
N SER A 97 5.08 -6.51 5.43
CA SER A 97 6.24 -6.00 6.15
C SER A 97 6.10 -6.26 7.63
N GLY A 98 7.21 -6.18 8.34
CA GLY A 98 7.18 -6.09 9.80
C GLY A 98 6.45 -4.83 10.30
N SER A 99 6.46 -4.63 11.62
CA SER A 99 5.99 -3.39 12.24
C SER A 99 6.55 -2.17 11.48
N PRO A 100 5.72 -1.15 11.20
CA PRO A 100 6.18 0.02 10.47
C PRO A 100 7.42 0.59 11.15
N VAL A 101 8.36 1.06 10.33
CA VAL A 101 9.61 1.68 10.78
C VAL A 101 9.37 2.94 11.64
N ASP A 102 8.12 3.35 11.80
CA ASP A 102 7.64 4.53 12.52
C ASP A 102 7.43 4.29 14.03
N VAL A 103 7.61 3.07 14.54
CA VAL A 103 7.62 2.82 15.99
C VAL A 103 9.03 3.10 16.52
N LYS A 104 9.24 4.33 17.01
CA LYS A 104 10.46 4.83 17.68
C LYS A 104 10.83 4.12 19.00
N ASP A 105 10.39 2.88 19.22
CA ASP A 105 10.71 2.09 20.40
C ASP A 105 11.16 0.68 19.99
N THR A 106 12.42 0.56 19.59
CA THR A 106 13.05 -0.71 19.15
C THR A 106 13.56 -1.57 20.31
N CYS A 107 13.28 -1.20 21.55
CA CYS A 107 13.75 -1.91 22.72
C CYS A 107 12.75 -2.99 23.15
N SER A 108 12.68 -4.12 22.41
CA SER A 108 12.45 -5.49 22.97
C SER A 108 11.85 -6.54 22.01
N TYR A 109 11.46 -6.21 20.77
CA TYR A 109 10.83 -7.20 19.88
C TYR A 109 11.66 -7.47 18.63
N LYS A 110 11.97 -8.75 18.38
CA LYS A 110 12.38 -9.21 17.05
C LYS A 110 11.19 -8.92 16.12
N ILE A 111 11.31 -7.89 15.30
CA ILE A 111 10.34 -7.61 14.25
C ILE A 111 10.49 -8.75 13.23
N GLU A 112 9.61 -9.75 13.29
CA GLU A 112 9.51 -10.74 12.23
C GLU A 112 8.84 -10.08 11.03
N ASN A 113 9.64 -9.92 9.98
CA ASN A 113 9.18 -9.38 8.71
C ASN A 113 8.19 -10.36 8.07
N ASP A 114 6.97 -9.90 7.80
CA ASP A 114 5.98 -10.67 7.06
C ASP A 114 6.46 -10.83 5.61
N PRO A 115 6.82 -12.04 5.13
CA PRO A 115 7.44 -12.20 3.83
C PRO A 115 6.42 -12.30 2.69
N TRP A 116 5.12 -12.11 2.93
CA TRP A 116 4.08 -12.42 1.95
C TRP A 116 3.73 -11.21 1.06
N ILE A 117 3.64 -11.45 -0.24
CA ILE A 117 2.85 -10.60 -1.14
C ILE A 117 1.38 -11.01 -1.00
N TYR A 118 0.53 -10.01 -0.80
CA TYR A 118 -0.90 -10.19 -0.63
C TYR A 118 -1.68 -9.75 -1.87
N ILE A 119 -2.75 -10.46 -2.21
CA ILE A 119 -3.82 -9.99 -3.09
C ILE A 119 -5.06 -9.73 -2.25
N LEU A 120 -5.63 -8.54 -2.36
CA LEU A 120 -6.85 -8.15 -1.68
C LEU A 120 -7.95 -7.89 -2.70
N SER A 121 -9.16 -8.41 -2.47
CA SER A 121 -10.32 -8.14 -3.32
C SER A 121 -11.30 -7.24 -2.59
N SER A 122 -11.54 -6.04 -3.13
CA SER A 122 -12.43 -5.07 -2.50
C SER A 122 -13.90 -5.45 -2.58
N LYS A 123 -14.30 -6.30 -3.54
CA LYS A 123 -15.70 -6.71 -3.71
C LYS A 123 -16.16 -7.68 -2.64
N ASN A 124 -15.33 -8.68 -2.33
CA ASN A 124 -15.66 -9.74 -1.38
C ASN A 124 -14.91 -9.60 -0.03
N LYS A 125 -14.07 -8.57 0.09
CA LYS A 125 -13.26 -8.26 1.28
C LYS A 125 -12.29 -9.38 1.68
N LYS A 126 -11.87 -10.24 0.74
CA LYS A 126 -10.92 -11.33 0.99
C LYS A 126 -9.48 -10.88 0.81
N ILE A 127 -8.60 -11.48 1.60
CA ILE A 127 -7.15 -11.30 1.57
C ILE A 127 -6.52 -12.67 1.28
N HIS A 128 -5.65 -12.73 0.28
CA HIS A 128 -4.96 -13.94 -0.16
C HIS A 128 -3.45 -13.75 -0.07
N LYS A 129 -2.75 -14.71 0.52
CA LYS A 129 -1.29 -14.81 0.43
C LYS A 129 -0.93 -15.40 -0.93
N LEU A 130 -0.23 -14.65 -1.77
CA LEU A 130 0.13 -15.07 -3.13
C LEU A 130 1.45 -15.84 -3.16
N VAL A 131 2.52 -15.17 -2.74
CA VAL A 131 3.89 -15.68 -2.81
C VAL A 131 4.70 -15.06 -1.69
N LYS A 132 5.79 -15.71 -1.26
CA LYS A 132 6.75 -15.08 -0.37
C LYS A 132 7.75 -14.26 -1.18
N HIS A 133 7.81 -12.94 -0.96
CA HIS A 133 8.88 -12.13 -1.55
C HIS A 133 10.21 -12.37 -0.85
N ASN A 134 10.26 -12.62 0.46
CA ASN A 134 11.52 -12.86 1.21
C ASN A 134 12.61 -11.79 1.03
N SER A 135 12.23 -10.56 0.63
CA SER A 135 13.18 -9.45 0.54
C SER A 135 13.80 -9.16 1.91
N SER A 136 15.10 -8.85 1.90
CA SER A 136 15.84 -8.48 3.09
C SER A 136 15.56 -7.06 3.58
N TRP A 137 14.98 -6.20 2.73
CA TRP A 137 14.75 -4.77 2.99
C TRP A 137 16.01 -3.95 3.31
N ARG A 138 17.21 -4.49 3.07
CA ARG A 138 18.46 -3.81 3.41
C ARG A 138 18.74 -2.63 2.47
N VAL A 139 19.35 -1.59 3.03
CA VAL A 139 19.92 -0.52 2.21
C VAL A 139 21.11 -1.08 1.45
N GLN A 140 21.11 -0.95 0.12
CA GLN A 140 22.20 -1.43 -0.73
C GLN A 140 22.85 -0.27 -1.45
N LYS A 141 24.17 -0.09 -1.27
CA LYS A 141 24.95 1.00 -1.88
C LYS A 141 24.34 2.40 -1.65
N GLY A 142 23.71 2.60 -0.49
CA GLY A 142 23.03 3.85 -0.13
C GLY A 142 21.59 3.98 -0.62
N ASP A 143 21.11 3.03 -1.43
CA ASP A 143 19.74 3.00 -1.95
C ASP A 143 18.84 2.17 -1.01
N ARG A 144 17.76 2.79 -0.51
CA ARG A 144 16.78 2.13 0.36
C ARG A 144 15.64 1.46 -0.40
N GLN A 145 15.45 1.78 -1.68
CA GLN A 145 14.31 1.35 -2.49
C GLN A 145 14.62 0.11 -3.31
N VAL A 146 15.89 -0.14 -3.65
CA VAL A 146 16.27 -1.23 -4.56
C VAL A 146 15.89 -2.63 -4.06
N THR A 147 15.77 -2.82 -2.74
CA THR A 147 15.31 -4.07 -2.14
C THR A 147 13.81 -4.07 -1.83
N HIS A 148 13.09 -2.99 -2.08
CA HIS A 148 11.64 -2.98 -1.83
C HIS A 148 10.91 -3.78 -2.90
N PRO A 149 9.97 -4.68 -2.53
CA PRO A 149 9.26 -5.47 -3.52
C PRO A 149 8.47 -4.66 -4.55
N HIS A 150 7.82 -3.56 -4.13
CA HIS A 150 7.02 -2.70 -5.01
C HIS A 150 6.11 -3.50 -5.97
N PRO A 151 5.20 -4.34 -5.43
CA PRO A 151 4.45 -5.25 -6.26
C PRO A 151 3.44 -4.50 -7.14
N SER A 152 3.29 -4.93 -8.39
CA SER A 152 2.32 -4.38 -9.34
C SER A 152 1.71 -5.47 -10.20
N PHE A 153 0.44 -5.31 -10.58
CA PHE A 153 -0.24 -6.23 -11.49
C PHE A 153 0.32 -6.16 -12.91
N SER A 154 0.36 -7.29 -13.61
CA SER A 154 0.48 -7.30 -15.06
C SER A 154 -0.76 -6.67 -15.71
N PRO A 155 -0.67 -6.14 -16.95
CA PRO A 155 -1.82 -5.49 -17.60
C PRO A 155 -3.06 -6.38 -17.76
N ASP A 156 -2.88 -7.70 -17.83
CA ASP A 156 -3.96 -8.70 -17.93
C ASP A 156 -4.39 -9.28 -16.57
N ASN A 157 -3.85 -8.75 -15.46
CA ASN A 157 -4.08 -9.19 -14.08
C ASN A 157 -3.71 -10.65 -13.77
N LYS A 158 -2.97 -11.34 -14.66
CA LYS A 158 -2.60 -12.75 -14.42
C LYS A 158 -1.36 -12.91 -13.56
N TYR A 159 -0.59 -11.84 -13.36
CA TYR A 159 0.65 -11.89 -12.63
C TYR A 159 0.84 -10.67 -11.71
N VAL A 160 1.70 -10.82 -10.71
CA VAL A 160 2.31 -9.73 -9.96
C VAL A 160 3.80 -9.70 -10.26
N LEU A 161 4.30 -8.56 -10.76
CA LEU A 161 5.73 -8.25 -10.84
C LEU A 161 6.19 -7.67 -9.50
N TYR A 162 7.35 -8.08 -9.02
CA TYR A 162 7.98 -7.52 -7.81
C TYR A 162 9.51 -7.67 -7.87
N SER A 163 10.22 -6.87 -7.06
CA SER A 163 11.68 -6.99 -6.89
C SER A 163 12.03 -7.76 -5.62
N CYS A 164 13.16 -8.44 -5.59
CA CYS A 164 13.62 -9.18 -4.41
C CYS A 164 15.12 -9.47 -4.48
N ASP A 165 15.79 -9.52 -3.32
CA ASP A 165 17.22 -9.83 -3.17
C ASP A 165 17.48 -11.14 -2.41
N ALA A 166 16.49 -12.03 -2.30
CA ALA A 166 16.57 -13.29 -1.55
C ALA A 166 17.61 -14.27 -2.12
N GLU A 167 17.97 -14.13 -3.40
CA GLU A 167 18.98 -14.94 -4.08
C GLU A 167 20.36 -14.24 -4.17
N GLY A 168 20.54 -13.13 -3.46
CA GLY A 168 21.80 -12.42 -3.37
C GLY A 168 21.66 -10.94 -3.73
N GLU A 169 21.54 -10.63 -5.01
CA GLU A 169 21.37 -9.27 -5.53
C GLU A 169 19.90 -9.02 -5.94
N PRO A 170 19.42 -7.75 -5.92
CA PRO A 170 18.07 -7.43 -6.37
C PRO A 170 17.81 -7.91 -7.81
N ALA A 171 16.74 -8.68 -7.97
CA ALA A 171 16.26 -9.20 -9.25
C ALA A 171 14.73 -9.01 -9.35
N LEU A 172 14.22 -9.14 -10.59
CA LEU A 172 12.80 -9.06 -10.89
C LEU A 172 12.17 -10.45 -10.91
N TYR A 173 11.01 -10.57 -10.31
CA TYR A 173 10.24 -11.80 -10.20
C TYR A 173 8.79 -11.56 -10.62
N MET A 174 8.15 -12.61 -11.14
CA MET A 174 6.76 -12.55 -11.55
C MET A 174 6.00 -13.76 -11.00
N ALA A 175 5.03 -13.51 -10.12
CA ALA A 175 4.20 -14.55 -9.52
C ALA A 175 2.85 -14.64 -10.25
N LYS A 176 2.48 -15.85 -10.68
CA LYS A 176 1.18 -16.11 -11.31
C LYS A 176 0.07 -16.04 -10.26
N ILE A 177 -0.99 -15.29 -10.56
CA ILE A 177 -2.18 -15.22 -9.72
C ILE A 177 -3.09 -16.42 -10.06
N PRO A 178 -3.47 -17.25 -9.07
CA PRO A 178 -4.41 -18.35 -9.27
C PRO A 178 -5.77 -17.88 -9.81
N GLU A 179 -6.37 -18.63 -10.74
CA GLU A 179 -7.65 -18.26 -11.37
C GLU A 179 -8.80 -18.17 -10.36
N GLU A 180 -8.73 -18.92 -9.26
CA GLU A 180 -9.73 -18.89 -8.20
C GLU A 180 -9.78 -17.52 -7.51
N ILE A 181 -8.66 -16.79 -7.44
CA ILE A 181 -8.62 -15.43 -6.91
C ILE A 181 -9.22 -14.45 -7.91
N LEU A 182 -8.93 -14.65 -9.21
CA LEU A 182 -9.41 -13.77 -10.27
C LEU A 182 -10.92 -13.91 -10.54
N THR A 183 -11.48 -15.10 -10.38
CA THR A 183 -12.91 -15.38 -10.62
C THR A 183 -13.82 -14.97 -9.47
N GLN A 184 -13.24 -14.66 -8.30
CA GLN A 184 -13.97 -14.15 -7.13
C GLN A 184 -14.13 -12.61 -7.13
N GLN A 185 -13.82 -11.97 -8.27
CA GLN A 185 -14.00 -10.54 -8.55
C GLN A 185 -15.45 -10.17 -8.88
#